data_AF-A0A662DAX2-F1
#
_entry.id   AF-A0A662DAX2-F1
#
_cell.length_a   1.000
_cell.length_b   1.000
_cell.length_c   1.000
_cell.angle_alpha   90.00
_cell.angle_beta   90.00
_cell.angle_gamma   90.00
#
_symmetry.space_group_name_H-M   'P 1'
#
loop_
_entity.id
_entity.type
_entity.pdbx_description
1 polymer ?
#
loop_
_entity_poly.entity_id
_entity_poly.type
_entity_poly.pdbx_seq_one_letter_code
_entity_poly.pdbx_strand_id
1 'polypeptide(L)'
;MGYPMGLRTERIAREVECLARMFGVPFEFIAGLGADERTMIGAGARKNVPVLVSVPQLIGGGMVGLCIGDAISLKQRSAMIAKILGEAGVIVESAIALSQEIHDGPFEVYTGHGIWSAWEGVRTFSLEGKTLIRIDLDPTLEEAWQAERKGGSVQEAINKGLPKTKFLKVPFRMEMSGFARLENSIPIREDIGIIWPIIGFRVADELGISLDFISYPQETPDGKKMREWIVDNIRILDKKVMYERTKELKR
;
A
#
# COMPACT_ATOMS: atom_id res chain seq x y z
N MET A 1 -18.17 1.15 11.28
CA MET A 1 -16.86 0.65 11.76
C MET A 1 -15.87 0.80 10.61
N GLY A 2 -14.73 1.45 10.80
CA GLY A 2 -13.76 1.74 9.72
C GLY A 2 -12.74 0.64 9.43
N TYR A 3 -12.67 -0.41 10.25
CA TYR A 3 -11.73 -1.52 10.10
C TYR A 3 -12.45 -2.86 10.25
N PRO A 4 -11.97 -3.95 9.60
CA PRO A 4 -12.54 -5.28 9.72
C PRO A 4 -12.31 -5.83 11.13
N MET A 5 -13.14 -5.41 12.07
CA MET A 5 -13.12 -5.83 13.45
C MET A 5 -14.18 -6.90 13.69
N GLY A 6 -13.89 -7.83 14.58
CA GLY A 6 -14.83 -8.87 14.98
C GLY A 6 -14.14 -10.05 15.63
N LEU A 7 -14.79 -10.63 16.63
CA LEU A 7 -14.22 -11.73 17.45
C LEU A 7 -13.68 -12.88 16.60
N ARG A 8 -14.38 -13.23 15.51
CA ARG A 8 -13.93 -14.27 14.57
C ARG A 8 -12.60 -13.88 13.91
N THR A 9 -12.53 -12.67 13.36
CA THR A 9 -11.36 -12.14 12.63
C THR A 9 -10.14 -12.01 13.53
N GLU A 10 -10.33 -11.56 14.77
CA GLU A 10 -9.23 -11.45 15.73
C GLU A 10 -8.71 -12.81 16.20
N ARG A 11 -9.59 -13.80 16.40
CA ARG A 11 -9.18 -15.17 16.76
C ARG A 11 -8.41 -15.84 15.64
N ILE A 12 -8.91 -15.74 14.40
CA ILE A 12 -8.21 -16.34 13.26
C ILE A 12 -6.88 -15.66 12.96
N ALA A 13 -6.75 -14.36 13.21
CA ALA A 13 -5.47 -13.66 13.01
C ALA A 13 -4.33 -14.27 13.84
N ARG A 14 -4.60 -14.70 15.09
CA ARG A 14 -3.59 -15.38 15.92
C ARG A 14 -3.14 -16.72 15.34
N GLU A 15 -4.07 -17.47 14.73
CA GLU A 15 -3.74 -18.72 14.04
C GLU A 15 -2.89 -18.47 12.79
N VAL A 16 -3.27 -17.45 12.00
CA VAL A 16 -2.51 -17.02 10.81
C VAL A 16 -1.10 -16.58 11.20
N GLU A 17 -0.95 -15.76 12.25
CA GLU A 17 0.35 -15.32 12.77
C GLU A 17 1.24 -16.50 13.15
N CYS A 18 0.71 -17.46 13.91
CA CYS A 18 1.45 -18.64 14.34
C CYS A 18 2.03 -19.41 13.15
N LEU A 19 1.22 -19.65 12.11
CA LEU A 19 1.67 -20.28 10.88
C LEU A 19 2.69 -19.42 10.13
N ALA A 20 2.42 -18.13 9.98
CA ALA A 20 3.31 -17.19 9.29
C ALA A 20 4.71 -17.20 9.90
N ARG A 21 4.79 -17.15 11.23
CA ARG A 21 6.04 -17.26 12.00
C ARG A 21 6.71 -18.61 11.80
N MET A 22 5.95 -19.71 11.83
CA MET A 22 6.48 -21.06 11.67
C MET A 22 7.13 -21.29 10.30
N PHE A 23 6.62 -20.65 9.25
CA PHE A 23 7.15 -20.75 7.88
C PHE A 23 8.05 -19.57 7.49
N GLY A 24 8.18 -18.54 8.32
CA GLY A 24 8.98 -17.35 8.02
C GLY A 24 8.44 -16.53 6.85
N VAL A 25 7.12 -16.53 6.64
CA VAL A 25 6.43 -15.85 5.53
C VAL A 25 5.47 -14.77 6.06
N PRO A 26 5.06 -13.79 5.23
CA PRO A 26 4.13 -12.75 5.66
C PRO A 26 2.76 -13.29 6.07
N PHE A 27 2.12 -12.61 7.03
CA PHE A 27 0.75 -12.88 7.47
C PHE A 27 -0.24 -12.97 6.30
N GLU A 28 -0.12 -12.02 5.37
CA GLU A 28 -1.01 -11.81 4.24
C GLU A 28 -0.98 -13.00 3.28
N PHE A 29 0.18 -13.63 3.12
CA PHE A 29 0.33 -14.82 2.29
C PHE A 29 -0.41 -16.00 2.92
N ILE A 30 -0.20 -16.29 4.21
CA ILE A 30 -0.90 -17.37 4.93
C ILE A 30 -2.42 -17.12 4.93
N ALA A 31 -2.85 -15.90 5.26
CA ALA A 31 -4.27 -15.54 5.21
C ALA A 31 -4.85 -15.74 3.80
N GLY A 32 -4.09 -15.38 2.77
CA GLY A 32 -4.43 -15.54 1.36
C GLY A 32 -4.66 -16.99 0.94
N LEU A 33 -3.95 -17.97 1.54
CA LEU A 33 -4.15 -19.39 1.23
C LEU A 33 -5.58 -19.85 1.52
N GLY A 34 -6.22 -19.29 2.56
CA GLY A 34 -7.62 -19.57 2.92
C GLY A 34 -8.64 -18.57 2.40
N ALA A 35 -8.21 -17.44 1.82
CA ALA A 35 -9.11 -16.38 1.35
C ALA A 35 -9.73 -16.72 -0.02
N ASP A 36 -10.88 -16.11 -0.32
CA ASP A 36 -11.52 -16.21 -1.64
C ASP A 36 -10.61 -15.66 -2.74
N GLU A 37 -10.64 -16.28 -3.93
CA GLU A 37 -9.80 -15.91 -5.08
C GLU A 37 -10.03 -14.51 -5.62
N ARG A 38 -11.21 -13.94 -5.35
CA ARG A 38 -11.57 -12.58 -5.74
C ARG A 38 -11.06 -11.54 -4.75
N THR A 39 -10.54 -11.93 -3.60
CA THR A 39 -9.88 -11.01 -2.66
C THR A 39 -8.43 -10.79 -3.06
N MET A 40 -7.87 -9.61 -2.75
CA MET A 40 -6.48 -9.28 -3.09
C MET A 40 -5.48 -10.29 -2.52
N ILE A 41 -5.56 -10.59 -1.21
CA ILE A 41 -4.69 -11.58 -0.56
C ILE A 41 -4.90 -12.99 -1.13
N GLY A 42 -6.13 -13.34 -1.48
CA GLY A 42 -6.44 -14.63 -2.06
C GLY A 42 -5.91 -14.79 -3.49
N ALA A 43 -6.09 -13.79 -4.34
CA ALA A 43 -5.51 -13.77 -5.68
C ALA A 43 -3.99 -13.77 -5.61
N GLY A 44 -3.42 -12.96 -4.71
CA GLY A 44 -1.98 -12.84 -4.48
C GLY A 44 -1.33 -14.16 -4.10
N ALA A 45 -1.87 -14.86 -3.10
CA ALA A 45 -1.34 -16.16 -2.68
C ALA A 45 -1.37 -17.21 -3.81
N ARG A 46 -2.44 -17.27 -4.60
CA ARG A 46 -2.58 -18.22 -5.74
C ARG A 46 -1.64 -17.91 -6.90
N LYS A 47 -1.46 -16.63 -7.22
CA LYS A 47 -0.61 -16.18 -8.33
C LYS A 47 0.84 -15.94 -7.92
N ASN A 48 1.18 -16.20 -6.65
CA ASN A 48 2.47 -15.87 -6.05
C ASN A 48 2.86 -14.39 -6.27
N VAL A 49 1.87 -13.50 -6.19
CA VAL A 49 2.04 -12.05 -6.26
C VAL A 49 2.08 -11.50 -4.83
N PRO A 50 3.13 -10.78 -4.43
CA PRO A 50 3.23 -10.22 -3.08
C PRO A 50 2.07 -9.25 -2.80
N VAL A 51 1.34 -9.52 -1.72
CA VAL A 51 0.37 -8.61 -1.13
C VAL A 51 0.79 -8.41 0.31
N LEU A 52 1.15 -7.17 0.66
CA LEU A 52 1.67 -6.85 1.98
C LEU A 52 0.93 -5.63 2.52
N VAL A 53 0.55 -5.71 3.79
CA VAL A 53 0.41 -4.49 4.57
C VAL A 53 1.81 -3.93 4.78
N SER A 54 1.93 -2.61 4.71
CA SER A 54 3.18 -1.93 5.02
C SER A 54 3.50 -2.06 6.52
N VAL A 55 4.13 -1.08 7.16
CA VAL A 55 4.30 -1.13 8.61
C VAL A 55 2.95 -0.87 9.27
N PRO A 56 2.37 -1.83 10.03
CA PRO A 56 1.05 -1.64 10.62
C PRO A 56 1.03 -0.43 11.55
N GLN A 57 0.15 0.52 11.26
CA GLN A 57 -0.16 1.56 12.23
C GLN A 57 -0.97 0.92 13.36
N LEU A 58 -0.58 1.14 14.61
CA LEU A 58 -1.26 0.57 15.77
C LEU A 58 -2.68 1.16 15.99
N ILE A 59 -3.08 2.16 15.21
CA ILE A 59 -4.40 2.79 15.26
C ILE A 59 -5.36 2.02 14.35
N GLY A 60 -6.44 1.47 14.91
CA GLY A 60 -7.54 0.85 14.15
C GLY A 60 -7.34 -0.61 13.76
N GLY A 61 -6.13 -1.17 13.87
CA GLY A 61 -5.83 -2.55 13.46
C GLY A 61 -6.30 -3.66 14.42
N GLY A 62 -6.61 -3.33 15.68
CA GLY A 62 -6.97 -4.32 16.71
C GLY A 62 -5.93 -5.44 16.84
N MET A 63 -6.38 -6.64 17.24
CA MET A 63 -5.50 -7.81 17.31
C MET A 63 -4.94 -8.21 15.94
N VAL A 64 -5.67 -7.95 14.84
CA VAL A 64 -5.24 -8.29 13.48
C VAL A 64 -3.97 -7.52 13.11
N GLY A 65 -3.93 -6.21 13.40
CA GLY A 65 -2.77 -5.36 13.15
C GLY A 65 -1.54 -5.80 13.93
N LEU A 66 -1.72 -6.20 15.21
CA LEU A 66 -0.64 -6.76 16.03
C LEU A 66 -0.11 -8.06 15.41
N CYS A 67 -1.00 -9.01 15.08
CA CYS A 67 -0.62 -10.27 14.43
C CYS A 67 0.11 -10.06 13.09
N ILE A 68 -0.26 -9.05 12.29
CA ILE A 68 0.47 -8.69 11.06
C ILE A 68 1.89 -8.21 11.40
N GLY A 69 2.02 -7.36 12.42
CA GLY A 69 3.31 -6.84 12.89
C GLY A 69 4.23 -7.91 13.47
N ASP A 70 3.66 -8.89 14.18
CA ASP A 70 4.42 -9.97 14.85
C ASP A 70 4.73 -11.16 13.95
N ALA A 71 4.09 -11.26 12.77
CA ALA A 71 4.28 -12.38 11.84
C ALA A 71 5.70 -12.49 11.29
N ILE A 72 6.33 -11.35 10.99
CA ILE A 72 7.71 -11.24 10.51
C ILE A 72 8.35 -10.01 11.12
N SER A 73 9.68 -9.99 11.23
CA SER A 73 10.36 -8.82 11.78
C SER A 73 10.11 -7.57 10.91
N LEU A 74 10.10 -6.40 11.55
CA LEU A 74 9.97 -5.11 10.84
C LEU A 74 11.02 -4.98 9.73
N LYS A 75 12.26 -5.42 9.97
CA LYS A 75 13.36 -5.40 8.98
C LYS A 75 13.02 -6.26 7.75
N GLN A 76 12.51 -7.48 7.95
CA GLN A 76 12.09 -8.36 6.84
C GLN A 76 10.96 -7.73 6.06
N ARG A 77 9.94 -7.20 6.74
CA ARG A 77 8.81 -6.52 6.10
C ARG A 77 9.26 -5.32 5.27
N SER A 78 10.08 -4.45 5.83
CA SER A 78 10.64 -3.29 5.13
C SER A 78 11.47 -3.70 3.91
N ALA A 79 12.26 -4.77 4.00
CA ALA A 79 13.03 -5.28 2.87
C ALA A 79 12.13 -5.83 1.74
N MET A 80 11.03 -6.50 2.08
CA MET A 80 10.08 -7.00 1.07
C MET A 80 9.33 -5.84 0.38
N ILE A 81 8.92 -4.83 1.13
CA ILE A 81 8.29 -3.61 0.57
C ILE A 81 9.28 -2.88 -0.34
N ALA A 82 10.51 -2.67 0.11
CA ALA A 82 11.56 -2.06 -0.69
C ALA A 82 11.80 -2.81 -2.00
N LYS A 83 11.78 -4.15 -1.96
CA LYS A 83 11.87 -4.97 -3.18
C LYS A 83 10.70 -4.71 -4.14
N ILE A 84 9.47 -4.73 -3.64
CA ILE A 84 8.26 -4.48 -4.45
C ILE A 84 8.33 -3.10 -5.11
N LEU A 85 8.65 -2.06 -4.33
CA LEU A 85 8.76 -0.68 -4.82
C LEU A 85 9.93 -0.52 -5.81
N GLY A 86 11.06 -1.17 -5.55
CA GLY A 86 12.22 -1.17 -6.44
C GLY A 86 11.94 -1.82 -7.79
N GLU A 87 11.15 -2.90 -7.81
CA GLU A 87 10.78 -3.63 -9.02
C GLU A 87 9.61 -2.97 -9.79
N ALA A 88 8.82 -2.11 -9.14
CA ALA A 88 7.68 -1.43 -9.76
C ALA A 88 8.13 -0.38 -10.80
N GLY A 89 7.53 -0.40 -12.00
CA GLY A 89 7.66 0.68 -12.99
C GLY A 89 6.73 1.86 -12.70
N VAL A 90 5.56 1.57 -12.13
CA VAL A 90 4.54 2.54 -11.72
C VAL A 90 4.09 2.20 -10.32
N ILE A 91 3.99 3.21 -9.45
CA ILE A 91 3.46 3.10 -8.10
C ILE A 91 2.14 3.87 -8.07
N VAL A 92 1.07 3.24 -7.58
CA VAL A 92 -0.23 3.91 -7.40
C VAL A 92 -0.57 3.90 -5.92
N GLU A 93 -0.74 5.08 -5.35
CA GLU A 93 -1.20 5.29 -3.99
C GLU A 93 -2.62 5.87 -4.01
N SER A 94 -3.50 5.33 -3.17
CA SER A 94 -4.91 5.69 -3.17
C SER A 94 -5.53 5.42 -1.80
N ALA A 95 -6.59 6.13 -1.42
CA ALA A 95 -7.25 5.98 -0.12
C ALA A 95 -6.29 6.02 1.09
N ILE A 96 -5.29 6.90 1.05
CA ILE A 96 -4.26 7.00 2.09
C ILE A 96 -4.89 7.55 3.38
N ALA A 97 -4.91 6.74 4.44
CA ALA A 97 -5.22 7.22 5.77
C ALA A 97 -4.05 8.07 6.32
N LEU A 98 -4.32 9.34 6.64
CA LEU A 98 -3.44 10.22 7.44
C LEU A 98 -2.08 10.60 6.81
N SER A 99 -2.07 10.95 5.52
CA SER A 99 -0.90 11.54 4.83
C SER A 99 0.38 10.69 4.90
N GLN A 100 0.26 9.37 5.02
CA GLN A 100 1.42 8.48 5.05
C GLN A 100 1.94 8.17 3.64
N GLU A 101 3.25 8.27 3.48
CA GLU A 101 3.94 7.99 2.23
C GLU A 101 4.78 6.73 2.42
N ILE A 102 4.27 5.62 1.91
CA ILE A 102 4.91 4.31 2.07
C ILE A 102 6.15 4.24 1.18
N HIS A 103 6.12 4.93 0.04
CA HIS A 103 7.21 4.95 -0.92
C HIS A 103 8.50 5.59 -0.38
N ASP A 104 8.42 6.44 0.64
CA ASP A 104 9.55 7.28 1.06
C ASP A 104 10.60 6.54 1.91
N GLY A 105 10.30 5.35 2.45
CA GLY A 105 11.26 4.66 3.30
C GLY A 105 10.88 3.25 3.74
N PRO A 106 11.73 2.58 4.55
CA PRO A 106 12.96 3.09 5.16
C PRO A 106 14.21 2.95 4.28
N PHE A 107 14.12 2.27 3.12
CA PHE A 107 15.28 1.92 2.30
C PHE A 107 15.32 2.64 0.94
N GLU A 108 14.60 3.74 0.80
CA GLU A 108 14.55 4.56 -0.41
C GLU A 108 15.76 5.50 -0.46
N VAL A 109 16.54 5.55 -1.54
CA VAL A 109 17.77 6.36 -1.62
C VAL A 109 17.62 7.73 -2.29
N TYR A 110 16.66 7.92 -3.20
CA TYR A 110 16.50 9.16 -3.97
C TYR A 110 16.05 10.34 -3.11
N THR A 111 15.14 10.08 -2.18
CA THR A 111 14.61 11.03 -1.19
C THR A 111 15.42 11.06 0.10
N GLY A 112 16.37 10.11 0.26
CA GLY A 112 17.48 10.16 1.21
C GLY A 112 17.40 9.24 2.42
N HIS A 113 16.37 8.40 2.55
CA HIS A 113 16.12 7.60 3.76
C HIS A 113 17.04 6.38 3.91
N GLY A 114 17.34 5.72 2.80
CA GLY A 114 18.09 4.48 2.71
C GLY A 114 19.59 4.65 2.54
N ILE A 115 20.11 5.89 2.49
CA ILE A 115 21.53 6.17 2.19
C ILE A 115 22.43 5.35 3.12
N TRP A 116 22.33 5.52 4.43
CA TRP A 116 23.19 4.80 5.39
C TRP A 116 23.01 3.29 5.35
N SER A 117 21.79 2.81 5.09
CA SER A 117 21.54 1.39 4.92
C SER A 117 22.27 0.84 3.69
N ALA A 118 22.32 1.60 2.58
CA ALA A 118 23.09 1.26 1.40
C ALA A 118 24.60 1.22 1.68
N TRP A 119 25.13 2.16 2.47
CA TRP A 119 26.55 2.16 2.89
C TRP A 119 26.93 0.90 3.68
N GLU A 120 26.01 0.37 4.50
CA GLU A 120 26.18 -0.87 5.25
C GLU A 120 25.89 -2.15 4.42
N GLY A 121 25.64 -2.01 3.11
CA GLY A 121 25.38 -3.14 2.20
C GLY A 121 23.96 -3.73 2.31
N VAL A 122 23.04 -3.05 2.99
CA VAL A 122 21.62 -3.45 3.00
C VAL A 122 21.01 -3.16 1.63
N ARG A 123 20.18 -4.09 1.14
CA ARG A 123 19.46 -3.89 -0.13
C ARG A 123 18.48 -2.71 -0.01
N THR A 124 18.62 -1.75 -0.91
CA THR A 124 17.79 -0.55 -1.00
C THR A 124 17.03 -0.47 -2.32
N PHE A 125 16.23 0.58 -2.50
CA PHE A 125 15.57 0.92 -3.77
C PHE A 125 15.66 2.42 -4.02
N SER A 126 15.46 2.82 -5.28
CA SER A 126 15.43 4.22 -5.70
C SER A 126 14.10 4.52 -6.39
N LEU A 127 13.49 5.65 -6.06
CA LEU A 127 12.35 6.21 -6.78
C LEU A 127 12.75 7.02 -8.02
N GLU A 128 14.05 7.22 -8.24
CA GLU A 128 14.58 7.93 -9.40
C GLU A 128 13.99 7.37 -10.70
N GLY A 129 13.38 8.24 -11.50
CA GLY A 129 12.76 7.90 -12.78
C GLY A 129 11.43 7.14 -12.70
N LYS A 130 10.94 6.74 -11.52
CA LYS A 130 9.66 6.02 -11.39
C LYS A 130 8.46 6.97 -11.48
N THR A 131 7.35 6.47 -12.01
CA THR A 131 6.07 7.20 -12.03
C THR A 131 5.28 6.88 -10.77
N LEU A 132 4.89 7.92 -10.02
CA LEU A 132 4.07 7.80 -8.82
C LEU A 132 2.72 8.51 -9.03
N ILE A 133 1.63 7.75 -9.03
CA ILE A 133 0.27 8.27 -9.15
C ILE A 133 -0.35 8.31 -7.76
N ARG A 134 -0.93 9.45 -7.37
CA ARG A 134 -1.65 9.58 -6.10
C ARG A 134 -3.08 10.04 -6.32
N ILE A 135 -4.02 9.19 -5.93
CA ILE A 135 -5.47 9.42 -5.98
C ILE A 135 -5.94 9.94 -4.61
N ASP A 136 -7.07 10.66 -4.59
CA ASP A 136 -7.60 11.35 -3.41
C ASP A 136 -6.63 12.39 -2.84
N LEU A 137 -5.97 13.15 -3.71
CA LEU A 137 -4.93 14.05 -3.25
C LEU A 137 -5.50 15.17 -2.38
N ASP A 138 -4.97 15.31 -1.16
CA ASP A 138 -5.27 16.42 -0.28
C ASP A 138 -4.94 17.75 -0.98
N PRO A 139 -5.86 18.75 -0.99
CA PRO A 139 -5.64 20.02 -1.65
C PRO A 139 -4.36 20.75 -1.20
N THR A 140 -3.95 20.57 0.05
CA THR A 140 -2.72 21.14 0.59
C THR A 140 -1.47 20.47 0.03
N LEU A 141 -1.53 19.15 -0.22
CA LEU A 141 -0.43 18.42 -0.84
C LEU A 141 -0.21 18.84 -2.28
N GLU A 142 -1.31 19.06 -2.98
CA GLU A 142 -1.32 19.56 -4.34
C GLU A 142 -0.69 20.96 -4.43
N GLU A 143 -0.97 21.85 -3.49
CA GLU A 143 -0.32 23.16 -3.42
C GLU A 143 1.20 23.04 -3.26
N ALA A 144 1.66 22.15 -2.37
CA ALA A 144 3.09 21.86 -2.19
C ALA A 144 3.71 21.29 -3.48
N TRP A 145 3.05 20.33 -4.12
CA TRP A 145 3.47 19.74 -5.39
C TRP A 145 3.56 20.79 -6.53
N GLN A 146 2.60 21.71 -6.62
CA GLN A 146 2.64 22.80 -7.60
C GLN A 146 3.77 23.78 -7.32
N ALA A 147 4.07 24.05 -6.05
CA ALA A 147 5.15 24.94 -5.65
C ALA A 147 6.53 24.37 -6.03
N GLU A 148 6.76 23.07 -5.82
CA GLU A 148 7.99 22.38 -6.25
C GLU A 148 8.23 22.53 -7.74
N ARG A 149 7.20 22.28 -8.57
CA ARG A 149 7.30 22.37 -10.03
C ARG A 149 7.52 23.78 -10.56
N LYS A 150 7.09 24.80 -9.82
CA LYS A 150 7.23 26.21 -10.23
C LYS A 150 8.54 26.84 -9.75
N GLY A 151 9.17 26.31 -8.70
CA GLY A 151 10.26 26.99 -8.02
C GLY A 151 11.53 26.17 -7.72
N GLY A 152 11.47 24.83 -7.71
CA GLY A 152 12.61 23.94 -7.34
C GLY A 152 13.24 24.23 -5.97
N SER A 153 12.64 25.13 -5.19
CA SER A 153 13.30 25.87 -4.12
C SER A 153 13.43 25.06 -2.85
N VAL A 154 12.63 24.00 -2.71
CA VAL A 154 12.60 23.17 -1.51
C VAL A 154 13.71 22.13 -1.55
N GLN A 155 13.86 21.39 -2.65
CA GLN A 155 14.96 20.44 -2.82
C GLN A 155 16.32 21.17 -2.76
N GLU A 156 16.44 22.35 -3.37
CA GLU A 156 17.62 23.19 -3.24
C GLU A 156 17.85 23.71 -1.81
N ALA A 157 16.81 24.15 -1.11
CA ALA A 157 16.94 24.62 0.27
C ALA A 157 17.30 23.48 1.25
N ILE A 158 16.80 22.26 1.02
CA ILE A 158 17.19 21.06 1.76
C ILE A 158 18.65 20.71 1.50
N ASN A 159 19.06 20.67 0.23
CA ASN A 159 20.46 20.41 -0.15
C ASN A 159 21.42 21.46 0.45
N LYS A 160 20.95 22.70 0.65
CA LYS A 160 21.70 23.83 1.26
C LYS A 160 21.53 23.94 2.78
N GLY A 161 20.75 23.07 3.43
CA GLY A 161 20.55 23.04 4.89
C GLY A 161 19.83 24.27 5.48
N LEU A 162 19.02 24.98 4.70
CA LEU A 162 18.36 26.22 5.14
C LEU A 162 17.11 25.95 6.02
N PRO A 163 16.76 26.84 6.98
CA PRO A 163 15.60 26.68 7.84
C PRO A 163 14.28 26.68 7.05
N LYS A 164 13.60 25.54 7.08
CA LYS A 164 12.51 25.15 6.17
C LYS A 164 11.19 25.92 6.36
N THR A 165 11.02 26.66 7.45
CA THR A 165 9.73 27.22 7.89
C THR A 165 9.35 28.59 7.29
N LYS A 166 10.27 29.31 6.65
CA LYS A 166 10.00 30.71 6.23
C LYS A 166 9.49 30.89 4.79
N PHE A 167 9.60 29.88 3.93
CA PHE A 167 9.45 30.11 2.49
C PHE A 167 8.11 29.66 1.87
N LEU A 168 7.46 28.61 2.38
CA LEU A 168 6.36 27.96 1.64
C LEU A 168 4.95 28.19 2.20
N LYS A 169 4.77 28.64 3.45
CA LYS A 169 3.45 28.83 4.12
C LYS A 169 2.50 27.61 4.09
N VAL A 170 2.92 26.46 3.58
CA VAL A 170 2.20 25.18 3.72
C VAL A 170 2.51 24.54 5.08
N PRO A 171 1.63 23.69 5.62
CA PRO A 171 1.89 22.98 6.87
C PRO A 171 3.17 22.13 6.77
N PHE A 172 4.03 22.24 7.79
CA PHE A 172 5.39 21.69 7.93
C PHE A 172 5.59 20.19 7.57
N ARG A 173 4.51 19.43 7.36
CA ARG A 173 4.56 18.01 7.03
C ARG A 173 4.47 17.73 5.52
N MET A 174 3.90 18.65 4.74
CA MET A 174 3.61 18.43 3.31
C MET A 174 4.77 18.84 2.40
N GLU A 175 5.58 19.81 2.83
CA GLU A 175 6.83 20.23 2.18
C GLU A 175 7.94 19.17 2.19
N MET A 176 7.80 18.11 3.00
CA MET A 176 8.74 16.99 3.06
C MET A 176 8.25 15.75 2.31
N SER A 177 7.08 15.84 1.68
CA SER A 177 6.50 14.76 0.91
C SER A 177 7.48 14.26 -0.15
N GLY A 178 7.81 12.96 -0.13
CA GLY A 178 8.48 12.29 -1.23
C GLY A 178 7.67 12.45 -2.51
N PHE A 179 6.34 12.35 -2.44
CA PHE A 179 5.45 12.53 -3.60
C PHE A 179 5.64 13.89 -4.28
N ALA A 180 5.65 14.99 -3.51
CA ALA A 180 5.82 16.34 -4.05
C ALA A 180 7.19 16.54 -4.74
N ARG A 181 8.21 15.81 -4.29
CA ARG A 181 9.60 15.93 -4.77
C ARG A 181 9.91 15.08 -6.01
N LEU A 182 9.15 14.03 -6.29
CA LEU A 182 9.38 13.19 -7.47
C LEU A 182 8.92 13.92 -8.75
N GLU A 183 9.79 13.97 -9.77
CA GLU A 183 9.50 14.71 -11.01
C GLU A 183 8.30 14.13 -11.75
N ASN A 184 8.24 12.79 -11.80
CA ASN A 184 7.23 12.01 -12.52
C ASN A 184 6.00 11.67 -11.66
N SER A 185 5.74 12.46 -10.61
CA SER A 185 4.52 12.34 -9.79
C SER A 185 3.29 12.87 -10.53
N ILE A 186 2.16 12.16 -10.39
CA ILE A 186 0.88 12.49 -11.02
C ILE A 186 -0.19 12.60 -9.93
N PRO A 187 -0.66 13.83 -9.63
CA PRO A 187 -1.72 14.05 -8.66
C PRO A 187 -3.11 13.87 -9.29
N ILE A 188 -4.00 13.18 -8.60
CA ILE A 188 -5.41 13.05 -8.94
C ILE A 188 -6.24 13.46 -7.72
N ARG A 189 -7.02 14.54 -7.85
CA ARG A 189 -7.85 15.11 -6.77
C ARG A 189 -9.19 14.42 -6.58
N GLU A 190 -9.62 13.68 -7.59
CA GLU A 190 -10.93 13.04 -7.64
C GLU A 190 -10.99 11.80 -6.74
N ASP A 191 -12.20 11.47 -6.29
CA ASP A 191 -12.49 10.34 -5.41
C ASP A 191 -12.09 9.00 -6.04
N ILE A 192 -11.42 8.15 -5.26
CA ILE A 192 -10.98 6.81 -5.68
C ILE A 192 -12.13 5.94 -6.15
N GLY A 193 -13.31 6.01 -5.53
CA GLY A 193 -14.48 5.26 -5.93
C GLY A 193 -14.94 5.60 -7.35
N ILE A 194 -14.61 6.79 -7.85
CA ILE A 194 -14.89 7.26 -9.21
C ILE A 194 -13.73 6.97 -10.16
N ILE A 195 -12.50 7.29 -9.77
CA ILE A 195 -11.33 7.22 -10.67
C ILE A 195 -10.82 5.79 -10.85
N TRP A 196 -10.76 5.01 -9.77
CA TRP A 196 -10.24 3.65 -9.82
C TRP A 196 -10.92 2.76 -10.87
N PRO A 197 -12.27 2.70 -10.99
CA PRO A 197 -12.90 1.91 -12.03
C PRO A 197 -12.58 2.40 -13.45
N ILE A 198 -12.38 3.72 -13.64
CA ILE A 198 -12.01 4.29 -14.96
C ILE A 198 -10.59 3.86 -15.34
N ILE A 199 -9.64 3.98 -14.40
CA ILE A 199 -8.25 3.53 -14.61
C ILE A 199 -8.24 2.03 -14.89
N GLY A 200 -8.90 1.24 -14.03
CA GLY A 200 -8.97 -0.21 -14.17
C GLY A 200 -9.55 -0.64 -15.52
N PHE A 201 -10.64 -0.02 -15.96
CA PHE A 201 -11.26 -0.31 -17.25
C PHE A 201 -10.33 -0.01 -18.43
N ARG A 202 -9.70 1.17 -18.46
CA ARG A 202 -8.80 1.55 -19.55
C ARG A 202 -7.53 0.71 -19.60
N VAL A 203 -6.95 0.40 -18.44
CA VAL A 203 -5.79 -0.49 -18.36
C VAL A 203 -6.15 -1.90 -18.82
N ALA A 204 -7.33 -2.40 -18.45
CA ALA A 204 -7.77 -3.70 -18.90
C ALA A 204 -7.99 -3.74 -20.43
N ASP A 205 -8.62 -2.71 -20.99
CA ASP A 205 -8.83 -2.57 -22.44
C ASP A 205 -7.50 -2.56 -23.21
N GLU A 206 -6.53 -1.73 -22.77
CA GLU A 206 -5.20 -1.65 -23.39
C GLU A 206 -4.43 -2.98 -23.30
N LEU A 207 -4.65 -3.75 -22.22
CA LEU A 207 -4.04 -5.07 -22.04
C LEU A 207 -4.82 -6.21 -22.71
N GLY A 208 -5.97 -5.92 -23.34
CA GLY A 208 -6.85 -6.95 -23.93
C GLY A 208 -7.47 -7.89 -22.89
N ILE A 209 -7.68 -7.41 -21.66
CA ILE A 209 -8.26 -8.16 -20.55
C ILE A 209 -9.73 -7.77 -20.37
N SER A 210 -10.63 -8.76 -20.38
CA SER A 210 -12.02 -8.56 -19.99
C SER A 210 -12.15 -8.52 -18.47
N LEU A 211 -12.85 -7.52 -17.95
CA LEU A 211 -13.18 -7.42 -16.52
C LEU A 211 -14.57 -8.00 -16.26
N ASP A 212 -14.65 -9.02 -15.40
CA ASP A 212 -15.93 -9.59 -14.95
C ASP A 212 -16.65 -8.72 -13.90
N PHE A 213 -15.93 -7.74 -13.34
CA PHE A 213 -16.40 -6.91 -12.24
C PHE A 213 -15.74 -5.53 -12.30
N ILE A 214 -16.52 -4.48 -12.06
CA ILE A 214 -16.04 -3.10 -11.92
C ILE A 214 -16.62 -2.48 -10.65
N SER A 215 -15.80 -1.73 -9.93
CA SER A 215 -16.21 -1.09 -8.68
C SER A 215 -17.09 0.14 -8.91
N TYR A 216 -17.99 0.41 -7.97
CA TYR A 216 -18.83 1.62 -7.94
C TYR A 216 -18.65 2.37 -6.61
N PRO A 217 -18.82 3.71 -6.59
CA PRO A 217 -18.83 4.46 -5.33
C PRO A 217 -19.90 3.94 -4.38
N GLN A 218 -19.52 3.63 -3.13
CA GLN A 218 -20.35 2.84 -2.21
C GLN A 218 -21.70 3.47 -1.84
N GLU A 219 -21.82 4.79 -1.94
CA GLU A 219 -23.05 5.53 -1.61
C GLU A 219 -24.10 5.48 -2.73
N THR A 220 -23.69 5.13 -3.96
CA THR A 220 -24.59 5.04 -5.12
C THR A 220 -25.49 3.80 -5.04
N PRO A 221 -26.63 3.78 -5.75
CA PRO A 221 -27.47 2.58 -5.84
C PRO A 221 -26.72 1.35 -6.34
N ASP A 222 -25.85 1.51 -7.34
CA ASP A 222 -25.06 0.39 -7.87
C ASP A 222 -23.93 -0.03 -6.93
N GLY A 223 -23.31 0.92 -6.21
CA GLY A 223 -22.39 0.62 -5.11
C GLY A 223 -23.02 -0.17 -3.98
N LYS A 224 -24.29 0.11 -3.63
CA LYS A 224 -25.04 -0.67 -2.64
C LYS A 224 -25.29 -2.10 -3.11
N LYS A 225 -25.79 -2.29 -4.33
CA LYS A 225 -25.96 -3.62 -4.95
C LYS A 225 -24.65 -4.38 -5.02
N MET A 226 -23.55 -3.70 -5.38
CA MET A 226 -22.22 -4.28 -5.42
C MET A 226 -21.80 -4.81 -4.05
N ARG A 227 -22.04 -4.08 -2.96
CA ARG A 227 -21.74 -4.54 -1.59
C ARG A 227 -22.57 -5.76 -1.19
N GLU A 228 -23.86 -5.76 -1.51
CA GLU A 228 -24.75 -6.91 -1.27
C GLU A 228 -24.24 -8.13 -2.04
N TRP A 229 -23.93 -7.96 -3.34
CA TRP A 229 -23.34 -9.02 -4.14
C TRP A 229 -22.03 -9.54 -3.55
N ILE A 230 -21.14 -8.68 -3.04
CA ILE A 230 -19.89 -9.08 -2.39
C ILE A 230 -20.19 -9.95 -1.16
N VAL A 231 -21.13 -9.55 -0.31
CA VAL A 231 -21.51 -10.29 0.90
C VAL A 231 -22.04 -11.68 0.55
N ASP A 232 -22.83 -11.79 -0.52
CA ASP A 232 -23.45 -13.05 -0.94
C ASP A 232 -22.51 -13.99 -1.69
N ASN A 233 -21.49 -13.46 -2.39
CA ASN A 233 -20.67 -14.24 -3.32
C ASN A 233 -19.21 -14.42 -2.89
N ILE A 234 -18.65 -13.50 -2.10
CA ILE A 234 -17.24 -13.54 -1.70
C ILE A 234 -17.11 -14.23 -0.36
N ARG A 235 -16.41 -15.37 -0.35
CA ARG A 235 -16.25 -16.16 0.87
C ARG A 235 -15.25 -15.50 1.82
N ILE A 236 -15.58 -15.53 3.11
CA ILE A 236 -14.61 -15.23 4.16
C ILE A 236 -13.52 -16.31 4.20
N LEU A 237 -12.38 -15.99 4.82
CA LEU A 237 -11.26 -16.92 4.98
C LEU A 237 -11.73 -18.27 5.56
N ASP A 238 -11.45 -19.38 4.86
CA ASP A 238 -11.67 -20.75 5.32
C ASP A 238 -10.42 -21.31 6.00
N LYS A 239 -10.54 -21.57 7.31
CA LYS A 239 -9.45 -22.11 8.13
C LYS A 239 -8.96 -23.48 7.66
N LYS A 240 -9.86 -24.37 7.23
CA LYS A 240 -9.49 -25.74 6.84
C LYS A 240 -8.64 -25.70 5.58
N VAL A 241 -9.09 -24.94 4.58
CA VAL A 241 -8.36 -24.74 3.32
C VAL A 241 -7.01 -24.08 3.58
N MET A 242 -6.95 -23.07 4.45
CA MET A 242 -5.70 -22.44 4.87
C MET A 242 -4.73 -23.48 5.45
N TYR A 243 -5.18 -24.31 6.40
CA TYR A 243 -4.34 -25.33 7.03
C TYR A 243 -3.86 -26.39 6.05
N GLU A 244 -4.73 -26.86 5.16
CA GLU A 244 -4.38 -27.85 4.13
C GLU A 244 -3.30 -27.31 3.20
N ARG A 245 -3.50 -26.12 2.62
CA ARG A 245 -2.52 -25.49 1.72
C ARG A 245 -1.22 -25.11 2.43
N THR A 246 -1.28 -24.78 3.71
CA THR A 246 -0.08 -24.50 4.49
C THR A 246 0.81 -25.74 4.62
N LYS A 247 0.26 -26.95 4.63
CA LYS A 247 1.05 -28.20 4.64
C LYS A 247 1.83 -28.42 3.34
N GLU A 248 1.39 -27.81 2.24
CA GLU A 248 2.05 -27.89 0.94
C GLU A 248 3.27 -26.97 0.85
N LEU A 249 3.41 -26.01 1.78
CA LEU A 249 4.59 -25.17 1.88
C LEU A 249 5.78 -26.04 2.30
N LYS A 250 6.74 -26.19 1.39
CA LYS A 250 8.03 -26.82 1.71
C LYS A 250 8.83 -25.90 2.62
N ARG A 251 9.44 -26.49 3.66
CA ARG A 251 10.46 -25.81 4.48
C ARG A 251 11.78 -25.71 3.73
#